data_AF-A0A9P5U2X8-F1
#
_entry.id   AF-A0A9P5U2X8-F1
#
_cell.length_a   1.000
_cell.length_b   1.000
_cell.length_c   1.000
_cell.angle_alpha   90.00
_cell.angle_beta   90.00
_cell.angle_gamma   90.00
#
_symmetry.space_group_name_H-M   'P 1'
#
loop_
_entity.id
_entity.type
_entity.pdbx_description
1 polymer ?
#
loop_
_entity_poly.entity_id
_entity_poly.type
_entity_poly.pdbx_seq_one_letter_code
_entity_poly.pdbx_strand_id
1 'polypeptide(L)'
;DDYEQRFPEDPMGEETGMNARVWRTYLAESAEFDANMVGEARDGLDAMLVFAGLFSAVAASFLVQNLQDLQTDFTQVTANLLSEQIAVQRAFADGRPLSTVSASQLNPTSSSAPDIRVIWANALWVVSLVLALVVALAAVLVKQWLHRYLAFRSGPPGERSYIRHYRYTGMERWQVQNIIGSLPVIMHISLGFFLLGLVIFL
;
A
#
# COMPACT_ATOMS: atom_id res chain seq x y z
N ASP A 1 21.36 4.87 37.35
CA ASP A 1 21.93 6.17 36.96
C ASP A 1 21.77 7.18 38.07
N ASP A 2 22.85 7.80 38.50
CA ASP A 2 22.83 8.86 39.50
C ASP A 2 22.46 10.20 38.83
N TYR A 3 21.19 10.57 38.91
CA TYR A 3 20.66 11.80 38.32
C TYR A 3 21.21 13.08 38.99
N GLU A 4 21.82 12.97 40.17
CA GLU A 4 22.47 14.10 40.88
C GLU A 4 23.84 14.42 40.29
N GLN A 5 24.56 13.42 39.79
CA GLN A 5 25.81 13.65 39.05
C GLN A 5 25.58 14.17 37.63
N ARG A 6 24.51 13.70 36.97
CA ARG A 6 24.22 14.04 35.57
C ARG A 6 23.58 15.43 35.41
N PHE A 7 22.82 15.88 36.41
CA PHE A 7 22.23 17.22 36.44
C PHE A 7 22.44 17.83 37.83
N PRO A 8 23.35 18.82 38.00
CA PRO A 8 23.60 19.44 39.30
C PRO A 8 22.38 20.26 39.78
N GLU A 9 22.30 20.49 41.08
CA GLU A 9 21.28 21.35 41.69
C GLU A 9 21.32 22.77 41.12
N ASP A 10 20.14 23.37 40.96
CA ASP A 10 20.04 24.76 40.53
C ASP A 10 20.38 25.69 41.70
N PRO A 11 20.90 26.90 41.42
CA PRO A 11 21.03 27.94 42.42
C PRO A 11 19.68 28.25 43.09
N MET A 12 19.72 28.57 44.38
CA MET A 12 18.53 28.92 45.16
C MET A 12 17.76 30.08 44.49
N GLY A 13 16.51 29.82 44.08
CA GLY A 13 15.66 30.78 43.35
C GLY A 13 15.62 30.61 41.83
N GLU A 14 16.47 29.77 41.24
CA GLU A 14 16.47 29.46 39.80
C GLU A 14 15.74 28.15 39.43
N GLU A 15 15.24 27.42 40.44
CA GLU A 15 14.60 26.10 40.30
C GLU A 15 13.34 26.09 39.42
N THR A 16 12.69 27.25 39.24
CA THR A 16 11.51 27.40 38.36
C THR A 16 11.84 28.05 37.02
N GLY A 17 13.10 28.42 36.79
CA GLY A 17 13.54 29.12 35.58
C GLY A 17 13.43 28.25 34.32
N MET A 18 13.45 28.88 33.14
CA MET A 18 13.48 28.17 31.85
C MET A 18 14.74 27.29 31.68
N ASN A 19 15.78 27.53 32.47
CA ASN A 19 17.00 26.74 32.50
C ASN A 19 17.07 25.74 33.66
N ALA A 20 16.01 25.58 34.46
CA ALA A 20 16.01 24.73 35.63
C ALA A 20 16.34 23.26 35.30
N ARG A 21 16.97 22.58 36.26
CA ARG A 21 17.33 21.17 36.30
C ARG A 21 16.17 20.29 35.85
N VAL A 22 14.96 20.55 36.33
CA VAL A 22 13.75 19.77 35.98
C VAL A 22 13.53 19.69 34.46
N TRP A 23 13.73 20.79 33.74
CA TRP A 23 13.56 20.82 32.28
C TRP A 23 14.69 20.09 31.56
N ARG A 24 15.91 20.14 32.08
CA ARG A 24 17.07 19.41 31.52
C ARG A 24 16.89 17.90 31.70
N THR A 25 16.46 17.47 32.88
CA THR A 25 16.17 16.07 33.19
C THR A 25 15.01 15.57 32.35
N TYR A 26 13.90 16.31 32.27
CA TYR A 26 12.76 15.96 31.42
C TYR A 26 13.17 15.83 29.94
N LEU A 27 13.97 16.76 29.40
CA LEU A 27 14.43 16.68 28.01
C LEU A 27 15.34 15.48 27.74
N ALA A 28 16.17 15.08 28.71
CA ALA A 28 17.04 13.93 28.55
C ALA A 28 16.23 12.62 28.55
N GLU A 29 15.32 12.46 29.50
CA GLU A 29 14.47 11.28 29.61
C GLU A 29 13.52 11.17 28.40
N SER A 30 12.91 12.29 28.03
CA SER A 30 12.02 12.35 26.87
C SER A 30 12.72 12.09 25.55
N ALA A 31 13.99 12.49 25.39
CA ALA A 31 14.74 12.23 24.18
C ALA A 31 14.98 10.74 23.96
N GLU A 32 15.26 9.98 25.01
CA GLU A 32 15.42 8.52 24.94
C GLU A 32 14.09 7.83 24.60
N PHE A 33 13.02 8.19 25.30
CA PHE A 33 11.68 7.69 25.00
C PHE A 33 11.24 8.00 23.55
N ASP A 34 11.41 9.26 23.12
CA ASP A 34 11.06 9.70 21.77
C ASP A 34 11.90 8.98 20.71
N ALA A 35 13.21 8.79 20.96
CA ALA A 35 14.09 8.06 20.04
C ALA A 35 13.65 6.60 19.87
N ASN A 36 13.34 5.90 20.98
CA ASN A 36 12.89 4.52 20.93
C ASN A 36 11.53 4.39 20.22
N MET A 37 10.54 5.20 20.60
CA MET A 37 9.20 5.19 19.99
C MET A 37 9.25 5.50 18.49
N VAL A 38 10.02 6.52 18.09
CA VAL A 38 10.16 6.88 16.67
C VAL A 38 10.97 5.83 15.91
N GLY A 39 11.99 5.24 16.53
CA GLY A 39 12.78 4.16 15.94
C GLY A 39 11.90 2.96 15.57
N GLU A 40 11.17 2.42 16.54
CA GLU A 40 10.28 1.27 16.34
C GLU A 40 9.21 1.56 15.28
N ALA A 41 8.59 2.73 15.33
CA ALA A 41 7.61 3.14 14.33
C ALA A 41 8.22 3.22 12.93
N ARG A 42 9.44 3.76 12.77
CA ARG A 42 10.09 3.87 11.45
C ARG A 42 10.47 2.51 10.90
N ASP A 43 10.98 1.61 11.73
CA ASP A 43 11.35 0.26 11.29
C ASP A 43 10.12 -0.51 10.80
N GLY A 44 9.00 -0.44 11.54
CA GLY A 44 7.74 -1.05 11.13
C GLY A 44 7.18 -0.46 9.83
N LEU A 45 7.25 0.88 9.67
CA LEU A 45 6.80 1.55 8.45
C LEU A 45 7.69 1.24 7.25
N ASP A 46 8.99 1.07 7.43
CA ASP A 46 9.93 0.76 6.34
C ASP A 46 9.73 -0.65 5.83
N ALA A 47 9.53 -1.63 6.72
CA ALA A 47 9.13 -2.98 6.34
C ALA A 47 7.79 -2.97 5.59
N MET A 48 6.81 -2.20 6.06
CA MET A 48 5.50 -2.06 5.41
C MET A 48 5.63 -1.48 4.00
N LEU A 49 6.46 -0.46 3.81
CA LEU A 49 6.62 0.22 2.53
C LEU A 49 7.25 -0.70 1.49
N VAL A 50 8.25 -1.48 1.89
CA VAL A 50 8.86 -2.52 1.04
C VAL A 50 7.81 -3.56 0.66
N PHE A 51 7.06 -4.07 1.65
CA PHE A 51 6.01 -5.05 1.40
C PHE A 51 4.93 -4.51 0.46
N ALA A 52 4.42 -3.29 0.69
CA ALA A 52 3.41 -2.65 -0.13
C ALA A 52 3.89 -2.42 -1.57
N GLY A 53 5.16 -2.01 -1.75
CA GLY A 53 5.76 -1.85 -3.07
C GLY A 53 5.85 -3.17 -3.85
N LEU A 54 6.39 -4.22 -3.20
CA LEU A 54 6.50 -5.55 -3.81
C LEU A 54 5.13 -6.13 -4.14
N PHE A 55 4.19 -6.06 -3.20
CA PHE A 55 2.83 -6.53 -3.42
C PHE A 55 2.13 -5.77 -4.56
N SER A 56 2.28 -4.45 -4.61
CA SER A 56 1.71 -3.63 -5.69
C SER A 56 2.27 -4.01 -7.05
N ALA A 57 3.57 -4.33 -7.14
CA ALA A 57 4.19 -4.79 -8.38
C ALA A 57 3.60 -6.12 -8.84
N VAL A 58 3.48 -7.09 -7.93
CA VAL A 58 2.87 -8.39 -8.22
C VAL A 58 1.41 -8.21 -8.65
N ALA A 59 0.60 -7.49 -7.87
CA ALA A 59 -0.81 -7.24 -8.18
C ALA A 59 -0.99 -6.53 -9.53
N ALA A 60 -0.14 -5.54 -9.84
CA ALA A 60 -0.14 -4.87 -11.13
C ALA A 60 0.20 -5.82 -12.29
N SER A 61 1.16 -6.74 -12.13
CA SER A 61 1.48 -7.74 -13.16
C SER A 61 0.32 -8.69 -13.47
N PHE A 62 -0.43 -9.12 -12.45
CA PHE A 62 -1.65 -9.93 -12.65
C PHE A 62 -2.76 -9.12 -13.33
N LEU A 63 -2.96 -7.87 -12.90
CA LEU A 63 -3.95 -6.98 -13.49
C LEU A 63 -3.68 -6.72 -14.98
N VAL A 64 -2.41 -6.47 -15.35
CA VAL A 64 -2.01 -6.25 -16.75
C VAL A 64 -2.24 -7.50 -17.60
N GLN A 65 -1.90 -8.68 -17.09
CA GLN A 65 -2.13 -9.95 -17.81
C GLN A 65 -3.62 -10.19 -18.04
N ASN A 66 -4.42 -10.05 -17.00
CA ASN A 66 -5.84 -10.32 -17.11
C ASN A 66 -6.57 -9.27 -17.97
N LEU A 67 -6.14 -8.01 -17.95
CA LEU A 67 -6.70 -6.99 -18.85
C LEU A 67 -6.48 -7.34 -20.33
N GLN A 68 -5.43 -8.11 -20.66
CA GLN A 68 -5.24 -8.68 -22.00
C GLN A 68 -6.23 -9.81 -22.27
N ASP A 69 -6.53 -10.66 -21.28
CA ASP A 69 -7.54 -11.73 -21.41
C ASP A 69 -8.98 -11.19 -21.61
N LEU A 70 -9.28 -9.97 -21.16
CA LEU A 70 -10.56 -9.30 -21.49
C LEU A 70 -10.63 -8.86 -22.96
N GLN A 71 -9.51 -8.76 -23.66
CA GLN A 71 -9.52 -8.40 -25.08
C GLN A 71 -9.94 -9.62 -25.90
N THR A 72 -10.71 -9.38 -26.95
CA THR A 72 -11.08 -10.44 -27.90
C THR A 72 -9.81 -11.09 -28.44
N ASP A 73 -9.68 -12.41 -28.25
CA ASP A 73 -8.56 -13.17 -28.81
C ASP A 73 -8.69 -13.23 -30.34
N PHE A 74 -8.10 -12.25 -31.01
CA PHE A 74 -8.05 -12.17 -32.47
C PHE A 74 -7.31 -13.37 -33.08
N THR A 75 -6.43 -14.05 -32.35
CA THR A 75 -5.78 -15.28 -32.81
C THR A 75 -6.79 -16.42 -32.88
N GLN A 76 -7.63 -16.61 -31.86
CA GLN A 76 -8.74 -17.58 -31.93
C GLN A 76 -9.77 -17.22 -33.01
N VAL A 77 -10.17 -15.95 -33.12
CA VAL A 77 -11.09 -15.50 -34.19
C VAL A 77 -10.50 -15.83 -35.56
N THR A 78 -9.22 -15.51 -35.78
CA THR A 78 -8.54 -15.79 -37.04
C THR A 78 -8.40 -17.29 -37.30
N ALA A 79 -8.06 -18.09 -36.28
CA ALA A 79 -7.94 -19.54 -36.41
C ALA A 79 -9.29 -20.19 -36.79
N ASN A 80 -10.38 -19.75 -36.16
CA ASN A 80 -11.72 -20.24 -36.47
C ASN A 80 -12.16 -19.85 -37.89
N LEU A 81 -11.93 -18.60 -38.30
CA LEU A 81 -12.21 -18.15 -39.67
C LEU A 81 -11.36 -18.88 -40.72
N LEU A 82 -10.08 -19.13 -40.43
CA LEU A 82 -9.21 -19.94 -41.29
C LEU A 82 -9.68 -21.39 -41.39
N SER A 83 -10.15 -21.96 -40.28
CA SER A 83 -10.69 -23.32 -40.26
C SER A 83 -11.96 -23.44 -41.10
N GLU A 84 -12.83 -22.43 -41.05
CA GLU A 84 -14.01 -22.33 -41.91
C GLU A 84 -13.60 -22.22 -43.38
N GLN A 85 -12.64 -21.35 -43.71
CA GLN A 85 -12.15 -21.19 -45.07
C GLN A 85 -11.58 -22.49 -45.64
N ILE A 86 -10.81 -23.26 -44.85
CA ILE A 86 -10.29 -24.57 -45.24
C ILE A 86 -11.44 -25.57 -45.45
N ALA A 87 -12.46 -25.56 -44.59
CA ALA A 87 -13.63 -26.42 -44.73
C ALA A 87 -14.44 -26.11 -46.00
N VAL A 88 -14.62 -24.82 -46.33
CA VAL A 88 -15.24 -24.38 -47.59
C VAL A 88 -14.44 -24.86 -48.81
N GLN A 89 -13.12 -24.72 -48.78
CA GLN A 89 -12.26 -25.19 -49.87
C GLN A 89 -12.36 -26.71 -50.09
N ARG A 90 -12.41 -27.50 -49.01
CA ARG A 90 -12.60 -28.95 -49.08
C ARG A 90 -13.98 -29.33 -49.61
N ALA A 91 -15.04 -28.68 -49.13
CA ALA A 91 -16.40 -28.93 -49.60
C ALA A 91 -16.55 -28.64 -51.10
N PHE A 92 -15.93 -27.55 -51.58
CA PHE A 92 -15.90 -27.22 -53.02
C PHE A 92 -15.14 -28.27 -53.83
N ALA A 93 -13.96 -28.71 -53.36
CA ALA A 93 -13.18 -29.75 -54.03
C ALA A 93 -13.91 -31.10 -54.10
N ASP A 94 -14.69 -31.44 -53.07
CA ASP A 94 -15.50 -32.67 -53.01
C ASP A 94 -16.87 -32.54 -53.75
N GLY A 95 -17.16 -31.40 -54.37
CA GLY A 95 -18.44 -31.13 -55.05
C GLY A 95 -19.65 -31.07 -54.12
N ARG A 96 -19.43 -30.87 -52.81
CA ARG A 96 -20.48 -30.76 -51.81
C ARG A 96 -21.06 -29.34 -51.76
N PRO A 97 -22.37 -29.18 -51.52
CA PRO A 97 -22.96 -27.85 -51.39
C PRO A 97 -22.42 -27.15 -50.14
N LEU A 98 -22.24 -25.82 -50.23
CA LEU A 98 -21.72 -24.96 -49.15
C LEU A 98 -22.55 -25.03 -47.86
N SER A 99 -23.82 -25.46 -47.94
CA SER A 99 -24.70 -25.69 -46.79
C SER A 99 -24.22 -26.80 -45.85
N THR A 100 -23.25 -27.61 -46.25
CA THR A 100 -22.64 -28.66 -45.41
C THR A 100 -21.52 -28.14 -44.51
N VAL A 101 -21.05 -26.91 -44.71
CA VAL A 101 -20.01 -26.28 -43.89
C VAL A 101 -20.68 -25.47 -42.78
N SER A 102 -20.35 -25.77 -41.52
CA SER A 102 -20.78 -24.97 -40.38
C SER A 102 -20.06 -23.63 -40.39
N ALA A 103 -20.83 -22.53 -40.37
CA ALA A 103 -20.27 -21.18 -40.24
C ALA A 103 -19.51 -21.03 -38.91
N SER A 104 -18.44 -20.24 -38.91
CA SER A 104 -17.68 -19.93 -37.70
C SER A 104 -18.60 -19.29 -36.65
N GLN A 105 -18.51 -19.76 -35.41
CA GLN A 105 -19.24 -19.19 -34.28
C GLN A 105 -18.67 -17.85 -33.82
N LEU A 106 -17.43 -17.52 -34.24
CA LEU A 106 -16.77 -16.25 -33.93
C LEU A 106 -16.61 -15.40 -35.21
N ASN A 107 -16.91 -14.10 -35.09
CA ASN A 107 -16.82 -13.11 -36.16
C ASN A 107 -15.98 -11.90 -35.66
N PRO A 108 -15.37 -11.06 -36.51
CA PRO A 108 -14.59 -9.90 -36.05
C PRO A 108 -15.42 -8.88 -35.25
N THR A 109 -16.74 -8.94 -35.37
CA THR A 109 -17.71 -8.11 -34.66
C THR A 109 -18.39 -8.81 -33.48
N SER A 110 -18.13 -10.10 -33.25
CA SER A 110 -18.64 -10.78 -32.07
C SER A 110 -17.78 -10.37 -30.88
N SER A 111 -18.21 -9.32 -30.17
CA SER A 111 -17.69 -9.05 -28.83
C SER A 111 -18.22 -10.13 -27.90
N SER A 112 -17.40 -11.12 -27.57
CA SER A 112 -17.69 -12.02 -26.45
C SER A 112 -17.88 -11.16 -25.21
N ALA A 113 -19.07 -11.19 -24.59
CA ALA A 113 -19.27 -10.48 -23.32
C ALA A 113 -18.25 -11.04 -22.30
N PRO A 114 -17.47 -10.19 -21.62
CA PRO A 114 -16.46 -10.67 -20.68
C PRO A 114 -17.13 -11.47 -19.55
N ASP A 115 -16.53 -12.61 -19.19
CA ASP A 115 -17.03 -13.46 -18.12
C ASP A 115 -17.16 -12.63 -16.83
N ILE A 116 -18.29 -12.76 -16.13
CA ILE A 116 -18.56 -12.08 -14.88
C ILE A 116 -17.46 -12.37 -13.84
N ARG A 117 -16.86 -13.57 -13.87
CA ARG A 117 -15.73 -13.96 -13.00
C ARG A 117 -14.51 -13.07 -13.24
N VAL A 118 -14.20 -12.81 -14.50
CA VAL A 118 -13.08 -11.97 -14.91
C VAL A 118 -13.30 -10.54 -14.44
N ILE A 119 -14.52 -10.00 -14.58
CA ILE A 119 -14.85 -8.65 -14.08
C ILE A 119 -14.65 -8.56 -12.56
N TRP A 120 -15.15 -9.53 -11.78
CA TRP A 120 -15.00 -9.54 -10.32
C TRP A 120 -13.55 -9.71 -9.88
N ALA A 121 -12.78 -10.58 -10.53
CA ALA A 121 -11.36 -10.76 -10.24
C ALA A 121 -10.57 -9.45 -10.46
N ASN A 122 -10.82 -8.74 -11.57
CA ASN A 122 -10.20 -7.44 -11.82
C ASN A 122 -10.59 -6.39 -10.78
N ALA A 123 -11.88 -6.33 -10.43
CA ALA A 123 -12.35 -5.40 -9.41
C ALA A 123 -11.64 -5.64 -8.07
N LEU A 124 -11.53 -6.91 -7.66
CA LEU A 124 -10.84 -7.31 -6.42
C LEU A 124 -9.34 -6.97 -6.45
N TRP A 125 -8.66 -7.20 -7.57
CA TRP A 125 -7.26 -6.85 -7.72
C TRP A 125 -7.03 -5.34 -7.72
N VAL A 126 -7.87 -4.55 -8.39
CA VAL A 126 -7.81 -3.08 -8.33
C VAL A 126 -8.02 -2.59 -6.90
N VAL A 127 -9.03 -3.11 -6.19
CA VAL A 127 -9.28 -2.76 -4.78
C VAL A 127 -8.08 -3.11 -3.91
N SER A 128 -7.50 -4.30 -4.10
CA SER A 128 -6.30 -4.71 -3.35
C SER A 128 -5.13 -3.76 -3.59
N LEU A 129 -4.90 -3.35 -4.84
CA LEU A 129 -3.81 -2.47 -5.23
C LEU A 129 -4.00 -1.06 -4.67
N VAL A 130 -5.23 -0.52 -4.74
CA VAL A 130 -5.55 0.79 -4.15
C VAL A 130 -5.34 0.77 -2.64
N LEU A 131 -5.79 -0.27 -1.94
CA LEU A 131 -5.56 -0.39 -0.50
C LEU A 131 -4.07 -0.44 -0.14
N ALA A 132 -3.26 -1.15 -0.92
CA ALA A 132 -1.82 -1.21 -0.73
C ALA A 132 -1.15 0.16 -0.93
N LEU A 133 -1.57 0.91 -1.95
CA LEU A 133 -1.10 2.28 -2.20
C LEU A 133 -1.52 3.25 -1.09
N VAL A 134 -2.74 3.11 -0.55
CA VAL A 134 -3.20 3.91 0.59
C VAL A 134 -2.33 3.65 1.81
N VAL A 135 -1.99 2.39 2.10
CA VAL A 135 -1.07 2.07 3.20
C VAL A 135 0.32 2.64 2.94
N ALA A 136 0.86 2.51 1.72
CA ALA A 136 2.16 3.08 1.39
C ALA A 136 2.18 4.61 1.56
N LEU A 137 1.13 5.30 1.09
CA LEU A 137 1.00 6.75 1.25
C LEU A 137 0.92 7.15 2.73
N ALA A 138 0.08 6.47 3.51
CA ALA A 138 -0.06 6.71 4.94
C ALA A 138 1.27 6.46 5.68
N ALA A 139 1.99 5.40 5.34
CA ALA A 139 3.30 5.10 5.91
C ALA A 139 4.31 6.23 5.63
N VAL A 140 4.34 6.76 4.40
CA VAL A 140 5.20 7.90 4.05
C VAL A 140 4.80 9.15 4.84
N LEU A 141 3.52 9.47 4.94
CA LEU A 141 3.03 10.63 5.70
C LEU A 141 3.40 10.54 7.17
N VAL A 142 3.21 9.39 7.80
CA VAL A 142 3.60 9.17 9.20
C VAL A 142 5.12 9.30 9.33
N LYS A 143 5.92 8.73 8.42
CA LYS A 143 7.38 8.85 8.45
C LYS A 143 7.84 10.31 8.35
N GLN A 144 7.23 11.10 7.47
CA GLN A 144 7.50 12.54 7.35
C GLN A 144 7.15 13.29 8.64
N TRP A 145 6.02 12.95 9.24
CA TRP A 145 5.56 13.55 10.48
C TRP A 145 6.49 13.22 11.66
N LEU A 146 6.90 11.96 11.81
CA LEU A 146 7.87 11.49 12.81
C LEU A 146 9.25 12.15 12.63
N HIS A 147 9.70 12.32 11.40
CA HIS A 147 10.93 13.04 11.12
C HIS A 147 10.86 14.50 11.59
N ARG A 148 9.71 15.17 11.35
CA ARG A 148 9.50 16.55 11.80
C ARG A 148 9.29 16.67 13.32
N TYR A 149 8.77 15.62 13.96
CA TYR A 149 8.64 15.53 15.41
C TYR A 149 10.02 15.59 16.09
N LEU A 150 10.99 14.81 15.60
CA LEU A 150 12.37 14.78 16.11
C LEU A 150 13.24 15.98 15.69
N ALA A 151 12.78 16.80 14.73
CA ALA A 151 13.55 17.96 14.28
C ALA A 151 13.83 18.91 15.46
N PHE A 152 15.11 18.97 15.84
CA PHE A 152 15.62 19.69 16.99
C PHE A 152 15.47 21.21 16.81
N ARG A 153 15.13 21.92 17.89
CA ARG A 153 15.22 23.39 17.95
C ARG A 153 16.20 23.83 19.02
N SER A 154 16.98 24.84 18.67
CA SER A 154 17.80 25.61 19.60
C SER A 154 16.92 26.50 20.48
N GLY A 155 17.22 26.56 21.78
CA GLY A 155 16.47 27.36 22.76
C GLY A 155 16.68 26.84 24.19
N PRO A 156 16.21 27.59 25.20
CA PRO A 156 16.28 27.17 26.60
C PRO A 156 15.47 25.87 26.83
N PRO A 157 15.87 25.02 27.79
CA PRO A 157 15.31 23.70 27.97
C PRO A 157 13.81 23.73 28.35
N GLY A 158 13.34 24.75 29.06
CA GLY A 158 11.93 24.95 29.35
C GLY A 158 11.09 25.13 28.07
N GLU A 159 11.49 26.05 27.19
CA GLU A 159 10.77 26.28 25.92
C GLU A 159 10.76 25.02 25.03
N ARG A 160 11.89 24.33 24.96
CA ARG A 160 12.00 23.05 24.23
C ARG A 160 11.06 21.99 24.80
N SER A 161 10.92 21.93 26.13
CA SER A 161 10.02 21.00 26.82
C SER A 161 8.55 21.26 26.47
N TYR A 162 8.13 22.54 26.46
CA TYR A 162 6.78 22.93 26.05
C TYR A 162 6.48 22.59 24.59
N ILE A 163 7.40 22.86 23.67
CA ILE A 163 7.24 22.54 22.25
C ILE A 163 7.13 21.02 22.05
N ARG A 164 7.98 20.24 22.72
CA ARG A 164 7.93 18.76 22.67
C ARG A 164 6.61 18.25 23.21
N HIS A 165 6.17 18.76 24.36
CA HIS A 165 4.89 18.37 24.94
C HIS A 165 3.72 18.69 24.01
N TYR A 166 3.67 19.90 23.42
CA TYR A 166 2.65 20.28 22.44
C TYR A 166 2.61 19.32 21.24
N ARG A 167 3.78 18.94 20.70
CA ARG A 167 3.88 17.97 19.60
C ARG A 167 3.41 16.58 20.01
N TYR A 168 3.78 16.14 21.22
CA TYR A 168 3.38 14.84 21.75
C TYR A 168 1.87 14.77 21.98
N THR A 169 1.28 15.80 22.60
CA THR A 169 -0.19 15.92 22.72
C THR A 169 -0.86 15.98 21.35
N GLY A 170 -0.21 16.59 20.36
CA GLY A 170 -0.63 16.51 18.97
C GLY A 170 -0.66 15.07 18.46
N MET A 171 0.41 14.30 18.67
CA MET A 171 0.50 12.88 18.31
C MET A 171 -0.67 12.07 18.86
N GLU A 172 -0.96 12.30 20.14
CA GLU A 172 -1.98 11.59 20.89
C GLU A 172 -3.39 12.00 20.43
N ARG A 173 -3.64 13.30 20.23
CA ARG A 173 -4.93 13.79 19.69
C ARG A 173 -5.22 13.26 18.28
N TRP A 174 -4.20 13.19 17.43
CA TRP A 174 -4.33 12.65 16.08
C TRP A 174 -4.22 11.12 16.02
N GLN A 175 -4.04 10.46 17.17
CA GLN A 175 -4.00 9.01 17.31
C GLN A 175 -3.00 8.35 16.35
N VAL A 176 -1.84 8.98 16.15
CA VAL A 176 -0.83 8.54 15.16
C VAL A 176 -0.36 7.11 15.44
N GLN A 177 -0.24 6.73 16.72
CA GLN A 177 0.10 5.35 17.12
C GLN A 177 -0.96 4.34 16.67
N ASN A 178 -2.25 4.68 16.77
CA ASN A 178 -3.33 3.81 16.27
C ASN A 178 -3.32 3.72 14.75
N ILE A 179 -2.98 4.81 14.04
CA ILE A 179 -2.79 4.77 12.59
C ILE A 179 -1.68 3.77 12.24
N ILE A 180 -0.51 3.91 12.85
CA ILE A 180 0.63 2.98 12.65
C ILE A 180 0.21 1.54 12.92
N GLY A 181 -0.49 1.28 14.02
CA GLY A 181 -0.98 -0.06 14.38
C GLY A 181 -2.06 -0.62 13.45
N SER A 182 -2.80 0.24 12.75
CA SER A 182 -3.86 -0.17 11.80
C SER A 182 -3.37 -0.46 10.38
N LEU A 183 -2.24 0.14 9.96
CA LEU A 183 -1.66 -0.07 8.62
C LEU A 183 -1.42 -1.57 8.31
N PRO A 184 -0.88 -2.40 9.22
CA PRO A 184 -0.71 -3.82 8.95
C PRO A 184 -2.05 -4.50 8.65
N VAL A 185 -3.09 -4.18 9.40
CA VAL A 185 -4.42 -4.77 9.23
C VAL A 185 -4.97 -4.46 7.84
N ILE A 186 -4.85 -3.21 7.39
CA ILE A 186 -5.29 -2.80 6.05
C ILE A 186 -4.48 -3.55 4.97
N MET A 187 -3.17 -3.76 5.16
CA MET A 187 -2.37 -4.56 4.22
C MET A 187 -2.81 -6.02 4.16
N HIS A 188 -3.16 -6.62 5.30
CA HIS A 188 -3.63 -8.01 5.32
C HIS A 188 -4.99 -8.12 4.61
N ILE A 189 -5.86 -7.14 4.78
CA ILE A 189 -7.14 -7.06 4.06
C ILE A 189 -6.91 -6.93 2.54
N SER A 190 -5.97 -6.06 2.14
CA SER A 190 -5.55 -5.92 0.74
C SER A 190 -5.07 -7.27 0.16
N LEU A 191 -4.19 -7.97 0.87
CA LEU A 191 -3.72 -9.31 0.47
C LEU A 191 -4.87 -10.31 0.38
N GLY A 192 -5.82 -10.27 1.31
CA GLY A 192 -7.01 -11.12 1.30
C GLY A 192 -7.87 -10.92 0.05
N PHE A 193 -8.12 -9.66 -0.35
CA PHE A 193 -8.82 -9.37 -1.60
C PHE A 193 -8.06 -9.85 -2.83
N PHE A 194 -6.73 -9.72 -2.83
CA PHE A 194 -5.92 -10.21 -3.93
C PHE A 194 -5.99 -11.73 -4.10
N LEU A 195 -5.86 -12.47 -2.98
CA LEU A 195 -5.99 -13.92 -2.98
C LEU A 195 -7.39 -14.37 -3.38
N LEU A 196 -8.43 -13.67 -2.93
CA LEU A 196 -9.81 -13.96 -3.35
C LEU A 196 -10.00 -13.76 -4.85
N GLY A 197 -9.44 -12.68 -5.42
CA GLY A 197 -9.42 -12.46 -6.86
C GLY A 197 -8.71 -13.58 -7.62
N LEU A 198 -7.61 -14.11 -7.07
CA LEU A 198 -6.87 -15.24 -7.64
C LEU A 198 -7.71 -16.53 -7.64
N VAL A 199 -8.44 -16.81 -6.56
CA VAL A 199 -9.34 -17.98 -6.48
C VAL A 199 -10.52 -17.87 -7.46
N ILE A 200 -11.03 -16.67 -7.72
CA ILE A 200 -12.11 -16.46 -8.69
C ILE A 200 -11.62 -16.58 -10.13
N PHE A 201 -10.37 -16.20 -10.37
CA PHE A 201 -9.74 -16.26 -11.68
C PHE A 201 -9.32 -17.68 -12.10
N LEU A 202 -8.87 -18.50 -11.14
CA LEU A 202 -8.51 -19.91 -11.37
C LEU A 202 -9.74 -20.78 -11.70
#